data_AF-A0A1G8S7A9-F1
#
_entry.id   AF-A0A1G8S7A9-F1
#
_cell.length_a   1.000
_cell.length_b   1.000
_cell.length_c   1.000
_cell.angle_alpha   90.00
_cell.angle_beta   90.00
_cell.angle_gamma   90.00
#
_symmetry.space_group_name_H-M   'P 1'
#
loop_
_entity.id
_entity.type
_entity.pdbx_description
1 polymer ?
#
loop_
_entity_poly.entity_id
_entity_poly.type
_entity_poly.pdbx_seq_one_letter_code
_entity_poly.pdbx_strand_id
1 'polypeptide(L)'
;MSKTKDSTKDPNSISSTRILAECALMLAVGVVLSLVKLIDLPYGGSVTIASMLPIIIISYRHGLKYGLITGLTFGIIQQLLGLNTLSYVTTWVSIIAVILLDYVVAFAVIGLGGAFRKIIKNQAAALVAGSILACLLRYACHVISGATVWAGLSIPTNAALIYSFGYNATYMIPETIVTVALAYYIGSLIDFRNPTIRHMGQTEKTKVPLLYWTGGLALAAGLIIDIACIFPFLQNPESGEFDFAGLSSVNWMVVIIATAVAIVIAAITFGIALLKKKKAAAKAE
;
A
#
# COMPACT_ATOMS: atom_id res chain seq x y z
N MET A 1 -55.22 3.13 2.89
CA MET A 1 -54.12 3.66 3.72
C MET A 1 -52.95 2.69 3.67
N SER A 2 -51.92 3.04 2.90
CA SER A 2 -50.70 2.25 2.75
C SER A 2 -49.95 2.23 4.08
N LYS A 3 -49.72 1.03 4.64
CA LYS A 3 -48.82 0.85 5.79
C LYS A 3 -47.41 1.20 5.34
N THR A 4 -46.94 2.39 5.70
CA THR A 4 -45.53 2.73 5.67
C THR A 4 -44.79 1.69 6.51
N LYS A 5 -43.93 0.92 5.84
CA LYS A 5 -43.02 -0.04 6.46
C LYS A 5 -42.02 0.79 7.25
N ASP A 6 -42.30 1.05 8.51
CA ASP A 6 -41.33 1.64 9.43
C ASP A 6 -40.20 0.61 9.58
N SER A 7 -39.12 0.81 8.84
CA SER A 7 -37.94 -0.03 8.93
C SER A 7 -37.29 0.29 10.26
N THR A 8 -37.57 -0.51 11.28
CA THR A 8 -36.86 -0.48 12.55
C THR A 8 -35.37 -0.66 12.27
N LYS A 9 -34.62 0.45 12.25
CA LYS A 9 -33.16 0.40 12.13
C LYS A 9 -32.64 -0.41 13.30
N ASP A 10 -31.84 -1.43 13.00
CA ASP A 10 -31.15 -2.22 14.01
C ASP A 10 -30.45 -1.25 14.98
N PRO A 11 -30.71 -1.33 16.31
CA PRO A 11 -30.12 -0.42 17.30
C PRO A 11 -28.59 -0.48 17.34
N ASN A 12 -27.97 -1.50 16.73
CA ASN A 12 -26.52 -1.61 16.58
C ASN A 12 -25.98 -1.13 15.21
N SER A 13 -26.83 -0.61 14.32
CA SER A 13 -26.41 -0.13 13.00
C SER A 13 -25.74 1.25 13.06
N ILE A 14 -24.61 1.40 12.36
CA ILE A 14 -23.91 2.68 12.23
C ILE A 14 -24.74 3.61 11.32
N SER A 15 -25.00 4.84 11.76
CA SER A 15 -25.75 5.81 10.97
C SER A 15 -24.98 6.27 9.72
N SER A 16 -25.71 6.63 8.65
CA SER A 16 -25.09 7.11 7.41
C SER A 16 -24.20 8.34 7.61
N THR A 17 -24.60 9.27 8.49
CA THR A 17 -23.80 10.44 8.87
C THR A 17 -22.47 10.03 9.50
N ARG A 18 -22.50 9.03 10.39
CA ARG A 18 -21.29 8.53 11.02
C ARG A 18 -20.38 7.80 10.03
N ILE A 19 -20.94 7.00 9.12
CA ILE A 19 -20.16 6.36 8.05
C ILE A 19 -19.45 7.42 7.21
N LEU A 20 -20.17 8.46 6.78
CA LEU A 20 -19.60 9.55 5.99
C LEU A 20 -18.47 10.28 6.73
N ALA A 21 -18.67 10.57 8.02
CA ALA A 21 -17.65 11.20 8.86
C ALA A 21 -16.41 10.32 9.04
N GLU A 22 -16.59 9.01 9.29
CA GLU A 22 -15.47 8.06 9.38
C GLU A 22 -14.71 7.98 8.04
N CYS A 23 -15.43 7.93 6.89
CA CYS A 23 -14.80 7.98 5.57
C CYS A 23 -13.98 9.25 5.34
N ALA A 24 -14.54 10.43 5.66
CA ALA A 24 -13.86 11.71 5.49
C ALA A 24 -12.62 11.84 6.38
N LEU A 25 -12.72 11.39 7.64
CA LEU A 25 -11.59 11.38 8.57
C LEU A 25 -10.46 10.46 8.08
N MET A 26 -10.80 9.24 7.67
CA MET A 26 -9.81 8.28 7.18
C MET A 26 -9.21 8.71 5.84
N LEU A 27 -9.99 9.35 4.98
CA LEU A 27 -9.50 10.01 3.77
C LEU A 27 -8.47 11.08 4.12
N ALA A 28 -8.77 11.98 5.07
CA ALA A 28 -7.84 13.02 5.50
C ALA A 28 -6.55 12.43 6.10
N VAL A 29 -6.65 11.38 6.91
CA VAL A 29 -5.49 10.64 7.41
C VAL A 29 -4.67 10.05 6.25
N GLY A 30 -5.32 9.42 5.27
CA GLY A 30 -4.65 8.88 4.08
C GLY A 30 -3.90 9.95 3.29
N VAL A 31 -4.49 11.13 3.13
CA VAL A 31 -3.84 12.29 2.49
C VAL A 31 -2.64 12.77 3.30
N VAL A 32 -2.76 12.95 4.62
CA VAL A 32 -1.61 13.38 5.44
C VAL A 32 -0.47 12.35 5.37
N LEU A 33 -0.80 11.05 5.42
CA LEU A 33 0.19 9.99 5.28
C LEU A 33 0.83 9.94 3.88
N SER A 34 0.13 10.37 2.83
CA SER A 34 0.69 10.43 1.47
C SER A 34 1.66 11.59 1.26
N LEU A 35 1.57 12.64 2.08
CA LEU A 35 2.53 13.75 2.09
C LEU A 35 3.87 13.36 2.72
N VAL A 36 3.87 12.37 3.62
CA VAL A 36 5.09 11.86 4.24
C VAL A 36 5.66 10.72 3.40
N LYS A 37 6.46 11.09 2.40
CA LYS A 37 7.14 10.17 1.48
C LYS A 37 8.49 9.74 2.07
N LEU A 38 8.67 8.44 2.22
CA LEU A 38 9.96 7.80 2.54
C LEU A 38 10.89 7.81 1.32
N ILE A 39 10.32 7.65 0.13
CA ILE A 39 10.99 7.81 -1.17
C ILE A 39 10.02 8.49 -2.12
N ASP A 40 10.52 9.37 -2.97
CA ASP A 40 9.82 9.93 -4.12
C ASP A 40 10.69 9.70 -5.36
N LEU A 41 10.16 9.01 -6.37
CA LEU A 41 10.92 8.65 -7.57
C LEU A 41 10.68 9.64 -8.72
N PRO A 42 11.66 9.81 -9.63
CA PRO A 42 11.49 10.65 -10.81
C PRO A 42 10.39 10.09 -11.71
N TYR A 43 9.54 10.94 -12.30
CA TYR A 43 8.37 10.55 -13.11
C TYR A 43 7.21 9.90 -12.33
N GLY A 44 7.22 9.99 -11.00
CA GLY A 44 6.15 9.53 -10.13
C GLY A 44 6.53 8.29 -9.33
N GLY A 45 5.57 7.75 -8.57
CA GLY A 45 5.86 6.66 -7.65
C GLY A 45 6.51 7.13 -6.35
N SER A 46 5.97 6.67 -5.23
CA SER A 46 6.50 6.98 -3.91
C SER A 46 6.21 5.86 -2.94
N VAL A 47 7.04 5.77 -1.91
CA VAL A 47 6.80 4.92 -0.74
C VAL A 47 6.40 5.83 0.40
N THR A 48 5.26 5.56 1.02
CA THR A 48 4.64 6.38 2.06
C THR A 48 4.54 5.63 3.37
N ILE A 49 4.07 6.28 4.44
CA ILE A 49 3.77 5.61 5.70
C ILE A 49 2.36 4.96 5.62
N ALA A 50 2.21 3.99 4.71
CA ALA A 50 0.97 3.24 4.48
C ALA A 50 -0.26 4.13 4.18
N SER A 51 -0.12 5.13 3.30
CA SER A 51 -1.22 6.05 2.94
C SER A 51 -2.47 5.36 2.37
N MET A 52 -2.33 4.14 1.86
CA MET A 52 -3.43 3.31 1.36
C MET A 52 -4.28 2.68 2.47
N LEU A 53 -3.68 2.44 3.65
CA LEU A 53 -4.30 1.67 4.72
C LEU A 53 -5.61 2.29 5.25
N PRO A 54 -5.73 3.61 5.44
CA PRO A 54 -6.98 4.19 5.89
C PRO A 54 -8.18 3.86 4.99
N ILE A 55 -7.95 3.83 3.67
CA ILE A 55 -8.99 3.52 2.68
C ILE A 55 -9.36 2.04 2.72
N ILE A 56 -8.38 1.16 2.88
CA ILE A 56 -8.58 -0.28 3.07
C ILE A 56 -9.41 -0.54 4.34
N ILE A 57 -9.13 0.17 5.44
CA ILE A 57 -9.90 0.07 6.69
C ILE A 57 -11.35 0.50 6.47
N ILE A 58 -11.60 1.59 5.74
CA ILE A 58 -12.96 2.02 5.40
C ILE A 58 -13.69 0.96 4.59
N SER A 59 -13.03 0.41 3.56
CA SER A 59 -13.59 -0.69 2.77
C SER A 59 -13.93 -1.91 3.64
N TYR A 60 -13.04 -2.27 4.55
CA TYR A 60 -13.24 -3.38 5.47
C TYR A 60 -14.42 -3.13 6.42
N ARG A 61 -14.49 -1.94 7.02
CA ARG A 61 -15.43 -1.59 8.09
C ARG A 61 -16.83 -1.29 7.57
N HIS A 62 -16.94 -0.54 6.47
CA HIS A 62 -18.23 -0.07 5.92
C HIS A 62 -18.64 -0.80 4.65
N GLY A 63 -17.75 -1.58 4.05
CA GLY A 63 -17.99 -2.38 2.85
C GLY A 63 -17.45 -1.75 1.57
N LEU A 64 -17.40 -2.55 0.51
CA LEU A 64 -16.75 -2.20 -0.76
C LEU A 64 -17.30 -0.93 -1.39
N LYS A 65 -18.61 -0.67 -1.29
CA LYS A 65 -19.22 0.54 -1.84
C LYS A 65 -18.56 1.81 -1.28
N TYR A 66 -18.42 1.89 0.04
CA TYR A 66 -17.80 3.04 0.69
C TYR A 66 -16.29 3.05 0.44
N GLY A 67 -15.63 1.89 0.46
CA GLY A 67 -14.22 1.77 0.11
C GLY A 67 -13.90 2.32 -1.28
N LEU A 68 -14.66 1.92 -2.30
CA LEU A 68 -14.49 2.37 -3.69
C LEU A 68 -14.71 3.87 -3.85
N ILE A 69 -15.75 4.43 -3.22
CA ILE A 69 -16.02 5.88 -3.25
C ILE A 69 -14.89 6.63 -2.56
N THR A 70 -14.46 6.21 -1.36
CA THR A 70 -13.37 6.87 -0.64
C THR A 70 -12.05 6.73 -1.40
N GLY A 71 -11.76 5.59 -2.01
CA GLY A 71 -10.59 5.38 -2.86
C GLY A 71 -10.59 6.26 -4.11
N LEU A 72 -11.75 6.43 -4.76
CA LEU A 72 -11.92 7.36 -5.87
C LEU A 72 -11.65 8.80 -5.43
N THR A 73 -12.25 9.24 -4.33
CA THR A 73 -12.01 10.59 -3.78
C THR A 73 -10.55 10.79 -3.42
N PHE A 74 -9.90 9.77 -2.85
CA PHE A 74 -8.48 9.80 -2.56
C PHE A 74 -7.65 9.97 -3.84
N GLY A 75 -7.95 9.21 -4.90
CA GLY A 75 -7.30 9.36 -6.20
C GLY A 75 -7.42 10.76 -6.79
N ILE A 76 -8.59 11.40 -6.68
CA ILE A 76 -8.79 12.78 -7.14
C ILE A 76 -7.89 13.75 -6.37
N ILE A 77 -7.85 13.64 -5.03
CA ILE A 77 -6.98 14.50 -4.21
C ILE A 77 -5.51 14.27 -4.57
N GLN A 78 -5.10 13.01 -4.74
CA GLN A 78 -3.74 12.67 -5.11
C GLN A 78 -3.37 13.19 -6.51
N GLN A 79 -4.31 13.20 -7.46
CA GLN A 79 -4.10 13.82 -8.77
C GLN A 79 -3.88 15.32 -8.65
N LEU A 80 -4.67 16.01 -7.82
CA LEU A 80 -4.51 17.45 -7.59
C LEU A 80 -3.17 17.78 -6.94
N LEU A 81 -2.70 16.94 -6.01
CA LEU A 81 -1.39 17.08 -5.37
C LEU A 81 -0.23 16.69 -6.31
N GLY A 82 -0.49 15.85 -7.32
CA GLY A 82 0.50 15.31 -8.26
C GLY A 82 0.41 15.87 -9.69
N LEU A 83 -0.21 17.05 -9.88
CA LEU A 83 -0.43 17.65 -11.20
C LEU A 83 0.86 17.86 -12.01
N ASN A 84 2.00 18.01 -11.35
CA ASN A 84 3.31 18.12 -12.00
C ASN A 84 3.60 16.91 -12.91
N THR A 85 3.06 15.73 -12.61
CA THR A 85 3.23 14.52 -13.45
C THR A 85 2.64 14.71 -14.85
N LEU A 86 1.57 15.50 -14.98
CA LEU A 86 0.94 15.75 -16.27
C LEU A 86 1.79 16.63 -17.19
N SER A 87 2.81 17.33 -16.65
CA SER A 87 3.73 18.15 -17.47
C SER A 87 4.66 17.31 -18.35
N TYR A 88 4.86 16.02 -18.02
CA TYR A 88 5.70 15.11 -18.80
C TYR A 88 4.99 14.53 -20.03
N VAL A 89 3.65 14.61 -20.09
CA VAL A 89 2.84 14.02 -21.17
C VAL A 89 2.16 15.11 -21.99
N THR A 90 2.29 15.05 -23.31
CA THR A 90 1.84 16.13 -24.20
C THR A 90 0.60 15.79 -25.02
N THR A 91 0.30 14.50 -25.22
CA THR A 91 -0.88 14.08 -25.99
C THR A 91 -2.11 13.95 -25.09
N TRP A 92 -3.28 14.33 -25.61
CA TRP A 92 -4.54 14.23 -24.86
C TRP A 92 -4.87 12.78 -24.44
N VAL A 93 -4.48 11.79 -25.25
CA VAL A 93 -4.65 10.36 -24.92
C VAL A 93 -3.79 9.98 -23.72
N SER A 94 -2.51 10.38 -23.72
CA SER A 94 -1.57 10.15 -22.62
C SER A 94 -2.04 10.82 -21.32
N ILE A 95 -2.55 12.05 -21.40
CA ILE A 95 -3.09 12.78 -20.25
C ILE A 95 -4.27 12.02 -19.62
N ILE A 96 -5.24 11.59 -20.43
CA ILE A 96 -6.39 10.82 -19.94
C ILE A 96 -5.91 9.49 -19.34
N ALA A 97 -4.99 8.81 -20.01
CA ALA A 97 -4.44 7.55 -19.55
C ALA A 97 -3.74 7.69 -18.19
N VAL A 98 -2.93 8.73 -17.96
CA VAL A 98 -2.30 9.02 -16.66
C VAL A 98 -3.35 9.33 -15.60
N ILE A 99 -4.30 10.22 -15.89
CA ILE A 99 -5.38 10.56 -14.94
C ILE A 99 -6.13 9.31 -14.50
N LEU A 100 -6.41 8.39 -15.41
CA LEU A 100 -7.13 7.17 -15.10
C LEU A 100 -6.24 6.13 -14.43
N LEU A 101 -5.12 5.76 -15.04
CA LEU A 101 -4.32 4.61 -14.65
C LEU A 101 -3.33 4.91 -13.52
N ASP A 102 -2.89 6.15 -13.33
CA ASP A 102 -1.97 6.49 -12.22
C ASP A 102 -2.73 7.04 -11.00
N TYR A 103 -3.93 7.57 -11.21
CA TYR A 103 -4.72 8.23 -10.17
C TYR A 103 -6.12 7.62 -9.99
N VAL A 104 -7.08 7.93 -10.86
CA VAL A 104 -8.50 7.63 -10.60
C VAL A 104 -8.77 6.14 -10.38
N VAL A 105 -8.41 5.28 -11.33
CA VAL A 105 -8.61 3.83 -11.26
C VAL A 105 -7.64 3.21 -10.26
N ALA A 106 -6.35 3.59 -10.31
CA ALA A 106 -5.32 3.09 -9.41
C ALA A 106 -5.66 3.28 -7.93
N PHE A 107 -6.31 4.38 -7.57
CA PHE A 107 -6.72 4.63 -6.19
C PHE A 107 -8.13 4.12 -5.88
N ALA A 108 -9.04 4.08 -6.86
CA ALA A 108 -10.36 3.46 -6.67
C ALA A 108 -10.23 1.96 -6.29
N VAL A 109 -9.33 1.21 -6.94
CA VAL A 109 -9.14 -0.23 -6.65
C VAL A 109 -8.62 -0.50 -5.23
N ILE A 110 -8.04 0.49 -4.55
CA ILE A 110 -7.69 0.40 -3.12
C ILE A 110 -8.94 0.11 -2.27
N GLY A 111 -10.08 0.65 -2.71
CA GLY A 111 -11.39 0.41 -2.13
C GLY A 111 -11.84 -1.05 -2.17
N LEU A 112 -11.14 -1.95 -2.87
CA LEU A 112 -11.38 -3.39 -2.84
C LEU A 112 -10.67 -4.11 -1.68
N GLY A 113 -9.87 -3.40 -0.87
CA GLY A 113 -9.15 -3.98 0.27
C GLY A 113 -10.04 -4.58 1.38
N GLY A 114 -11.35 -4.31 1.37
CA GLY A 114 -12.32 -4.96 2.26
C GLY A 114 -12.88 -6.29 1.75
N ALA A 115 -12.48 -6.78 0.57
CA ALA A 115 -13.14 -7.89 -0.13
C ALA A 115 -13.21 -9.17 0.71
N PHE A 116 -12.18 -9.44 1.50
CA PHE A 116 -12.09 -10.66 2.30
C PHE A 116 -12.73 -10.57 3.69
N ARG A 117 -13.38 -9.45 4.04
CA ARG A 117 -14.00 -9.25 5.37
C ARG A 117 -14.95 -10.37 5.76
N LYS A 118 -15.78 -10.83 4.81
CA LYS A 118 -16.79 -11.89 5.01
C LYS A 118 -16.26 -13.30 4.74
N ILE A 119 -15.10 -13.42 4.09
CA ILE A 119 -14.51 -14.70 3.66
C ILE A 119 -13.56 -15.22 4.74
N ILE A 120 -12.71 -14.34 5.29
CA ILE A 120 -11.67 -14.71 6.26
C ILE A 120 -12.15 -14.34 7.67
N LYS A 121 -12.26 -15.35 8.55
CA LYS A 121 -12.75 -15.16 9.93
C LYS A 121 -11.80 -14.31 10.78
N ASN A 122 -10.49 -14.45 10.61
CA ASN A 122 -9.49 -13.64 11.31
C ASN A 122 -9.38 -12.25 10.66
N GLN A 123 -9.63 -11.18 11.42
CA GLN A 123 -9.64 -9.82 10.89
C GLN A 123 -8.27 -9.38 10.34
N ALA A 124 -7.19 -9.60 11.07
CA ALA A 124 -5.86 -9.21 10.64
C ALA A 124 -5.48 -9.92 9.32
N ALA A 125 -5.77 -11.21 9.21
CA ALA A 125 -5.55 -11.97 7.98
C ALA A 125 -6.41 -11.48 6.81
N ALA A 126 -7.66 -11.08 7.09
CA ALA A 126 -8.56 -10.52 6.09
C ALA A 126 -8.06 -9.15 5.57
N LEU A 127 -7.55 -8.30 6.46
CA LEU A 127 -6.95 -7.01 6.12
C LEU A 127 -5.64 -7.18 5.34
N VAL A 128 -4.81 -8.17 5.70
CA VAL A 128 -3.60 -8.52 4.95
C VAL A 128 -3.93 -8.94 3.53
N ALA A 129 -4.83 -9.91 3.35
CA ALA A 129 -5.24 -10.40 2.04
C ALA A 129 -5.85 -9.27 1.18
N GLY A 130 -6.66 -8.41 1.81
CA GLY A 130 -7.24 -7.24 1.18
C GLY A 130 -6.22 -6.20 0.75
N SER A 131 -5.22 -5.93 1.60
CA SER A 131 -4.13 -5.00 1.30
C SER A 131 -3.29 -5.50 0.12
N ILE A 132 -2.96 -6.79 0.09
CA ILE A 132 -2.26 -7.42 -1.04
C ILE A 132 -3.07 -7.26 -2.33
N LEU A 133 -4.36 -7.57 -2.31
CA LEU A 133 -5.23 -7.41 -3.48
C LEU A 133 -5.25 -5.96 -3.98
N ALA A 134 -5.47 -5.00 -3.08
CA ALA A 134 -5.48 -3.57 -3.39
C ALA A 134 -4.17 -3.11 -4.03
N CYS A 135 -3.03 -3.47 -3.43
CA CYS A 135 -1.71 -3.12 -3.94
C CYS A 135 -1.40 -3.78 -5.29
N LEU A 136 -1.76 -5.06 -5.49
CA LEU A 136 -1.56 -5.75 -6.77
C LEU A 136 -2.38 -5.12 -7.90
N LEU A 137 -3.64 -4.78 -7.64
CA LEU A 137 -4.48 -4.12 -8.64
C LEU A 137 -3.96 -2.73 -8.99
N ARG A 138 -3.55 -1.95 -7.97
CA ARG A 138 -2.93 -0.63 -8.18
C ARG A 138 -1.63 -0.75 -8.96
N TYR A 139 -0.79 -1.73 -8.64
CA TYR A 139 0.44 -2.01 -9.37
C TYR A 139 0.17 -2.38 -10.83
N ALA A 140 -0.87 -3.20 -11.10
CA ALA A 140 -1.26 -3.50 -12.47
C ALA A 140 -1.68 -2.25 -13.26
N CYS A 141 -2.40 -1.31 -12.65
CA CYS A 141 -2.72 -0.02 -13.28
C CYS A 141 -1.45 0.75 -13.68
N HIS A 142 -0.50 0.87 -12.74
CA HIS A 142 0.77 1.56 -12.98
C HIS A 142 1.64 0.86 -14.02
N VAL A 143 1.65 -0.47 -14.06
CA VAL A 143 2.37 -1.23 -15.09
C VAL A 143 1.77 -0.98 -16.48
N ILE A 144 0.44 -0.96 -16.59
CA ILE A 144 -0.24 -0.67 -17.87
C ILE A 144 0.06 0.77 -18.29
N SER A 145 -0.03 1.73 -17.38
CA SER A 145 0.32 3.13 -17.65
C SER A 145 1.77 3.25 -18.11
N GLY A 146 2.71 2.66 -17.36
CA GLY A 146 4.14 2.66 -17.68
C GLY A 146 4.42 2.12 -19.08
N ALA A 147 3.83 0.98 -19.43
CA ALA A 147 4.05 0.32 -20.71
C ALA A 147 3.41 1.03 -21.92
N THR A 148 2.39 1.87 -21.69
CA THR A 148 1.59 2.49 -22.76
C THR A 148 1.83 3.99 -22.91
N VAL A 149 2.07 4.71 -21.81
CA VAL A 149 2.21 6.16 -21.78
C VAL A 149 3.65 6.59 -21.59
N TRP A 150 4.38 5.91 -20.70
CA TRP A 150 5.73 6.30 -20.29
C TRP A 150 6.83 5.71 -21.20
N ALA A 151 6.46 4.82 -22.13
CA ALA A 151 7.34 4.29 -23.16
C ALA A 151 7.86 5.39 -24.10
N GLY A 152 9.18 5.51 -24.20
CA GLY A 152 9.86 6.59 -24.94
C GLY A 152 9.90 7.93 -24.22
N LEU A 153 9.35 8.03 -23.00
CA LEU A 153 9.45 9.22 -22.14
C LEU A 153 10.40 9.01 -20.97
N SER A 154 10.19 7.94 -20.20
CA SER A 154 11.02 7.59 -19.02
C SER A 154 11.45 6.12 -19.00
N ILE A 155 10.97 5.32 -19.94
CA ILE A 155 11.40 3.93 -20.14
C ILE A 155 11.63 3.61 -21.63
N PRO A 156 12.54 2.69 -21.99
CA PRO A 156 12.82 2.33 -23.38
C PRO A 156 11.61 1.73 -24.10
N THR A 157 11.33 2.21 -25.32
CA THR A 157 10.20 1.74 -26.15
C THR A 157 10.31 0.28 -26.55
N ASN A 158 11.53 -0.20 -26.86
CA ASN A 158 11.79 -1.56 -27.33
C ASN A 158 11.56 -2.66 -26.27
N ALA A 159 11.43 -2.28 -24.99
CA ALA A 159 11.26 -3.18 -23.87
C ALA A 159 10.28 -2.62 -22.81
N ALA A 160 9.32 -1.79 -23.25
CA ALA A 160 8.46 -0.99 -22.37
C ALA A 160 7.77 -1.81 -21.27
N LEU A 161 7.27 -3.00 -21.58
CA LEU A 161 6.56 -3.82 -20.58
C LEU A 161 7.47 -4.25 -19.43
N ILE A 162 8.67 -4.78 -19.72
CA ILE A 162 9.57 -5.27 -18.66
C ILE A 162 10.17 -4.11 -17.85
N TYR A 163 10.45 -2.98 -18.49
CA TYR A 163 10.86 -1.77 -17.77
C TYR A 163 9.75 -1.21 -16.91
N SER A 164 8.50 -1.23 -17.39
CA SER A 164 7.34 -0.82 -16.61
C SER A 164 7.14 -1.70 -15.38
N PHE A 165 7.28 -3.03 -15.52
CA PHE A 165 7.30 -3.93 -14.36
C PHE A 165 8.42 -3.55 -13.38
N GLY A 166 9.65 -3.42 -13.86
CA GLY A 166 10.80 -3.11 -13.02
C GLY A 166 10.66 -1.78 -12.28
N TYR A 167 10.40 -0.70 -13.02
CA TYR A 167 10.22 0.65 -12.48
C TYR A 167 9.11 0.68 -11.43
N ASN A 168 7.91 0.20 -11.76
CA ASN A 168 6.78 0.29 -10.84
C ASN A 168 6.94 -0.61 -9.61
N ALA A 169 7.67 -1.73 -9.75
CA ALA A 169 7.95 -2.63 -8.64
C ALA A 169 8.82 -1.94 -7.57
N THR A 170 9.71 -1.03 -7.98
CA THR A 170 10.63 -0.36 -7.06
C THR A 170 9.89 0.35 -5.94
N TYR A 171 8.79 1.07 -6.20
CA TYR A 171 8.02 1.71 -5.14
C TYR A 171 6.82 0.88 -4.67
N MET A 172 6.17 0.09 -5.55
CA MET A 172 4.96 -0.66 -5.14
C MET A 172 5.27 -1.83 -4.23
N ILE A 173 6.39 -2.53 -4.37
CA ILE A 173 6.77 -3.62 -3.45
C ILE A 173 6.98 -3.10 -2.02
N PRO A 174 7.86 -2.11 -1.76
CA PRO A 174 8.03 -1.57 -0.40
C PRO A 174 6.75 -0.92 0.14
N GLU A 175 5.98 -0.18 -0.67
CA GLU A 175 4.68 0.37 -0.27
C GLU A 175 3.70 -0.75 0.16
N THR A 176 3.69 -1.87 -0.57
CA THR A 176 2.89 -3.05 -0.23
C THR A 176 3.33 -3.63 1.11
N ILE A 177 4.63 -3.82 1.34
CA ILE A 177 5.12 -4.41 2.59
C ILE A 177 4.76 -3.52 3.78
N VAL A 178 4.98 -2.21 3.67
CA VAL A 178 4.64 -1.23 4.72
C VAL A 178 3.13 -1.25 5.01
N THR A 179 2.30 -1.20 3.97
CA THR A 179 0.84 -1.23 4.09
C THR A 179 0.35 -2.52 4.74
N VAL A 180 0.83 -3.67 4.27
CA VAL A 180 0.41 -4.99 4.77
C VAL A 180 0.84 -5.21 6.22
N ALA A 181 2.07 -4.82 6.58
CA ALA A 181 2.57 -4.94 7.94
C ALA A 181 1.74 -4.10 8.92
N LEU A 182 1.42 -2.85 8.54
CA LEU A 182 0.61 -1.99 9.39
C LEU A 182 -0.87 -2.44 9.42
N ALA A 183 -1.40 -2.97 8.32
CA ALA A 183 -2.73 -3.57 8.25
C ALA A 183 -2.86 -4.76 9.21
N TYR A 184 -1.85 -5.63 9.25
CA TYR A 184 -1.80 -6.72 10.21
C TYR A 184 -1.75 -6.20 11.64
N TYR A 185 -0.81 -5.29 11.94
CA TYR A 185 -0.58 -4.77 13.28
C TYR A 185 -1.86 -4.15 13.84
N ILE A 186 -2.43 -3.18 13.12
CA ILE A 186 -3.68 -2.52 13.51
C ILE A 186 -4.85 -3.50 13.53
N GLY A 187 -4.93 -4.39 12.54
CA GLY A 187 -5.96 -5.43 12.46
C GLY A 187 -5.90 -6.48 13.57
N SER A 188 -4.77 -6.59 14.28
CA SER A 188 -4.55 -7.47 15.44
C SER A 188 -4.79 -6.77 16.78
N LEU A 189 -4.82 -5.43 16.81
CA LEU A 189 -4.99 -4.61 18.01
C LEU A 189 -6.37 -3.99 18.13
N ILE A 190 -7.00 -3.63 17.02
CA ILE A 190 -8.23 -2.85 17.01
C ILE A 190 -9.34 -3.64 16.32
N ASP A 191 -10.50 -3.78 16.96
CA ASP A 191 -11.67 -4.42 16.36
C ASP A 191 -12.43 -3.44 15.44
N PHE A 192 -12.42 -3.74 14.14
CA PHE A 192 -13.13 -2.95 13.12
C PHE A 192 -14.50 -3.53 12.75
N ARG A 193 -14.84 -4.72 13.24
CA ARG A 193 -16.13 -5.38 12.93
C ARG A 193 -17.25 -4.82 13.78
N ASN A 194 -16.93 -4.40 14.99
CA ASN A 194 -17.90 -3.84 15.91
C ASN A 194 -18.22 -2.36 15.59
N PRO A 195 -19.48 -1.92 15.81
CA PRO A 195 -19.87 -0.52 15.62
C PRO A 195 -19.04 0.45 16.47
N THR A 196 -18.73 0.06 17.71
CA THR A 196 -17.81 0.80 18.57
C THR A 196 -16.42 0.20 18.46
N ILE A 197 -15.43 1.02 18.12
CA ILE A 197 -14.03 0.59 18.03
C ILE A 197 -13.54 0.22 19.43
N ARG A 198 -12.93 -0.96 19.56
CA ARG A 198 -12.41 -1.48 20.82
C ARG A 198 -11.01 -2.06 20.62
N HIS A 199 -10.17 -1.95 21.64
CA HIS A 199 -8.90 -2.67 21.68
C HIS A 199 -9.15 -4.16 21.90
N MET A 200 -8.53 -5.01 21.09
CA MET A 200 -8.52 -6.46 21.27
C MET A 200 -7.44 -6.81 22.29
N GLY A 201 -7.79 -7.51 23.37
CA GLY A 201 -6.82 -7.95 24.37
C GLY A 201 -5.66 -8.74 23.72
N GLN A 202 -4.42 -8.35 24.01
CA GLN A 202 -3.24 -9.06 23.49
C GLN A 202 -3.16 -10.45 24.13
N THR A 203 -3.21 -11.50 23.32
CA THR A 203 -2.92 -12.88 23.77
C THR A 203 -1.47 -13.25 23.40
N GLU A 204 -0.82 -14.17 24.12
CA GLU A 204 0.52 -14.69 23.77
C GLU A 204 0.65 -15.12 22.29
N LYS A 205 -0.44 -15.64 21.70
CA LYS A 205 -0.53 -16.01 20.28
C LYS A 205 -0.35 -14.83 19.30
N THR A 206 -0.52 -13.58 19.75
CA THR A 206 -0.31 -12.37 18.92
C THR A 206 1.14 -11.93 18.82
N LYS A 207 2.01 -12.34 19.76
CA LYS A 207 3.43 -11.94 19.77
C LYS A 207 4.27 -12.68 18.72
N VAL A 208 3.93 -13.91 18.37
CA VAL A 208 4.67 -14.71 17.36
C VAL A 208 4.47 -14.16 15.95
N PRO A 209 3.25 -13.83 15.50
CA PRO A 209 3.05 -13.10 14.25
C PRO A 209 3.74 -11.74 14.20
N LEU A 210 3.73 -10.98 15.31
CA LEU A 210 4.37 -9.67 15.38
C LEU A 210 5.87 -9.72 15.03
N LEU A 211 6.59 -10.76 15.49
CA LEU A 211 8.01 -10.98 15.16
C LEU A 211 8.23 -11.16 13.64
N TYR A 212 7.37 -11.90 12.94
CA TYR A 212 7.47 -12.01 11.48
C TYR A 212 7.25 -10.65 10.79
N TRP A 213 6.39 -9.79 11.31
CA TRP A 213 6.22 -8.45 10.73
C TRP A 213 7.38 -7.52 11.01
N THR A 214 8.00 -7.60 12.19
CA THR A 214 9.22 -6.82 12.46
C THR A 214 10.35 -7.18 11.50
N GLY A 215 10.50 -8.46 11.15
CA GLY A 215 11.45 -8.87 10.13
C GLY A 215 11.08 -8.38 8.73
N GLY A 216 9.80 -8.50 8.36
CA GLY A 216 9.31 -7.98 7.07
C GLY A 216 9.49 -6.46 6.91
N LEU A 217 9.21 -5.68 7.96
CA LEU A 217 9.42 -4.24 7.98
C LEU A 217 10.90 -3.86 7.92
N ALA A 218 11.78 -4.62 8.57
CA ALA A 218 13.22 -4.41 8.47
C ALA A 218 13.71 -4.63 7.02
N LEU A 219 13.23 -5.69 6.35
CA LEU A 219 13.53 -5.93 4.94
C LEU A 219 12.98 -4.82 4.03
N ALA A 220 11.77 -4.33 4.28
CA ALA A 220 11.23 -3.19 3.55
C ALA A 220 12.06 -1.92 3.75
N ALA A 221 12.50 -1.64 4.98
CA ALA A 221 13.37 -0.51 5.28
C ALA A 221 14.71 -0.62 4.55
N GLY A 222 15.33 -1.82 4.54
CA GLY A 222 16.54 -2.08 3.75
C GLY A 222 16.30 -1.84 2.26
N LEU A 223 15.24 -2.41 1.68
CA LEU A 223 14.87 -2.21 0.28
C LEU A 223 14.62 -0.73 -0.05
N ILE A 224 13.95 0.00 0.85
CA ILE A 224 13.70 1.44 0.70
C ILE A 224 15.02 2.21 0.64
N ILE A 225 15.96 1.92 1.54
CA ILE A 225 17.28 2.54 1.56
C ILE A 225 18.04 2.20 0.27
N ASP A 226 18.03 0.93 -0.14
CA ASP A 226 18.71 0.47 -1.35
C ASP A 226 18.18 1.19 -2.59
N ILE A 227 16.86 1.30 -2.74
CA ILE A 227 16.24 2.04 -3.84
C ILE A 227 16.63 3.52 -3.78
N ALA A 228 16.56 4.16 -2.61
CA ALA A 228 16.91 5.57 -2.45
C ALA A 228 18.39 5.84 -2.77
N CYS A 229 19.29 4.89 -2.52
CA CYS A 229 20.72 5.01 -2.81
C CYS A 229 21.10 4.64 -4.24
N ILE A 230 20.37 3.72 -4.89
CA ILE A 230 20.73 3.18 -6.22
C ILE A 230 19.94 3.90 -7.32
N PHE A 231 18.62 4.02 -7.16
CA PHE A 231 17.73 4.43 -8.24
C PHE A 231 18.03 5.81 -8.83
N PRO A 232 18.41 6.84 -8.05
CA PRO A 232 18.78 8.15 -8.61
C PRO A 232 19.96 8.10 -9.59
N PHE A 233 20.84 7.10 -9.46
CA PHE A 233 21.98 6.90 -10.36
C PHE A 233 21.67 5.97 -11.54
N LEU A 234 20.51 5.30 -11.51
CA LEU A 234 20.05 4.45 -12.59
C LEU A 234 19.24 5.20 -13.64
N GLN A 235 18.80 6.44 -13.37
CA GLN A 235 18.10 7.27 -14.33
C GLN A 235 18.93 8.49 -14.70
N ASN A 236 19.08 8.73 -16.00
CA ASN A 236 19.69 9.94 -16.51
C ASN A 236 18.81 11.16 -16.13
N PRO A 237 19.37 12.20 -15.48
CA PRO A 237 18.59 13.36 -15.05
C PRO A 237 17.98 14.20 -16.18
N GLU A 238 18.56 14.14 -17.38
CA GLU A 238 18.15 14.94 -18.53
C GLU A 238 17.19 14.19 -19.46
N SER A 239 17.48 12.92 -19.75
CA SER A 239 16.65 12.10 -20.65
C SER A 239 15.61 11.22 -19.94
N GLY A 240 15.77 10.97 -18.63
CA GLY A 240 14.94 10.02 -17.88
C GLY A 240 15.18 8.55 -18.20
N GLU A 241 16.05 8.27 -19.19
CA GLU A 241 16.37 6.91 -19.59
C GLU A 241 17.22 6.20 -18.54
N PHE A 242 17.13 4.87 -18.51
CA PHE A 242 17.96 4.07 -17.64
C PHE A 242 19.42 4.08 -18.11
N ASP A 243 20.31 4.56 -17.25
CA ASP A 243 21.76 4.59 -17.48
C ASP A 243 22.50 3.79 -16.40
N PHE A 244 22.95 2.60 -16.76
CA PHE A 244 23.67 1.72 -15.84
C PHE A 244 25.11 2.18 -15.59
N ALA A 245 25.67 3.11 -16.38
CA ALA A 245 27.00 3.65 -16.11
C ALA A 245 27.05 4.42 -14.78
N GLY A 246 25.92 5.02 -14.37
CA GLY A 246 25.78 5.73 -13.10
C GLY A 246 25.94 4.83 -11.86
N LEU A 247 25.82 3.50 -11.99
CA LEU A 247 26.05 2.56 -10.89
C LEU A 247 27.47 2.63 -10.31
N SER A 248 28.44 3.11 -11.10
CA SER A 248 29.81 3.35 -10.62
C SER A 248 29.89 4.44 -9.54
N SER A 249 28.91 5.35 -9.50
CA SER A 249 28.84 6.48 -8.56
C SER A 249 28.05 6.17 -7.28
N VAL A 250 27.43 4.99 -7.20
CA VAL A 250 26.65 4.58 -6.02
C VAL A 250 27.59 4.31 -4.84
N ASN A 251 27.22 4.81 -3.66
CA ASN A 251 27.90 4.45 -2.42
C ASN A 251 27.50 3.04 -1.98
N TRP A 252 28.16 2.04 -2.56
CA TRP A 252 27.90 0.63 -2.31
C TRP A 252 28.10 0.22 -0.85
N MET A 253 28.94 0.93 -0.09
CA MET A 253 29.12 0.65 1.33
C MET A 253 27.83 0.88 2.12
N VAL A 254 27.09 1.96 1.84
CA VAL A 254 25.81 2.26 2.50
C VAL A 254 24.76 1.21 2.14
N VAL A 255 24.64 0.87 0.85
CA VAL A 255 23.72 -0.18 0.36
C VAL A 255 24.00 -1.50 1.06
N ILE A 256 25.24 -1.99 1.02
CA ILE A 256 25.63 -3.27 1.62
C ILE A 256 25.32 -3.30 3.12
N ILE A 257 25.64 -2.22 3.86
CA ILE A 257 25.35 -2.13 5.28
C ILE A 257 23.84 -2.14 5.54
N ALA A 258 23.06 -1.36 4.80
CA ALA A 258 21.61 -1.29 4.94
C ALA A 258 20.95 -2.65 4.69
N THR A 259 21.29 -3.31 3.58
CA THR A 259 20.82 -4.65 3.25
C THR A 259 21.24 -5.66 4.33
N ALA A 260 22.49 -5.63 4.79
CA ALA A 260 23.00 -6.57 5.79
C ALA A 260 22.27 -6.41 7.14
N VAL A 261 22.10 -5.17 7.61
CA VAL A 261 21.38 -4.88 8.86
C VAL A 261 19.93 -5.33 8.77
N ALA A 262 19.24 -5.03 7.65
CA ALA A 262 17.88 -5.47 7.41
C ALA A 262 17.74 -7.00 7.45
N ILE A 263 18.64 -7.72 6.79
CA ILE A 263 18.68 -9.19 6.79
C ILE A 263 18.95 -9.74 8.19
N VAL A 264 19.88 -9.17 8.95
CA VAL A 264 20.20 -9.62 10.31
C VAL A 264 18.99 -9.46 11.24
N ILE A 265 18.33 -8.30 11.22
CA ILE A 265 17.11 -8.07 12.02
C ILE A 265 16.01 -9.06 11.62
N ALA A 266 15.81 -9.28 10.32
CA ALA A 266 14.83 -10.23 9.83
C ALA A 266 15.15 -11.68 10.25
N ALA A 267 16.40 -12.11 10.11
CA ALA A 267 16.85 -13.44 10.51
C ALA A 267 16.66 -13.69 12.02
N ILE A 268 17.02 -12.72 12.86
CA ILE A 268 16.86 -12.81 14.32
C ILE A 268 15.38 -12.92 14.68
N THR A 269 14.55 -12.02 14.14
CA THR A 269 13.12 -11.96 14.48
C THR A 269 12.36 -13.19 13.98
N PHE A 270 12.63 -13.64 12.75
CA PHE A 270 12.10 -14.90 12.20
C PHE A 270 12.58 -16.12 13.00
N GLY A 271 13.86 -16.18 13.36
CA GLY A 271 14.42 -17.26 14.17
C GLY A 271 13.73 -17.37 15.54
N ILE A 272 13.57 -16.25 16.24
CA ILE A 272 12.85 -16.20 17.52
C ILE A 272 11.39 -16.64 17.34
N ALA A 273 10.72 -16.19 16.28
CA ALA A 273 9.33 -16.57 16.00
C ALA A 273 9.17 -18.08 15.75
N LEU A 274 10.09 -18.68 14.99
CA LEU A 274 10.12 -20.13 14.72
C LEU A 274 10.35 -20.93 16.00
N LEU A 275 11.29 -20.51 16.85
CA LEU A 275 11.57 -21.16 18.14
C LEU A 275 10.34 -21.11 19.07
N LYS A 276 9.68 -19.94 19.16
CA LYS A 276 8.45 -19.80 19.97
C LYS A 276 7.32 -20.67 19.42
N LYS A 277 7.14 -20.74 18.10
CA LYS A 277 6.14 -21.61 17.46
C LYS A 277 6.39 -23.07 17.78
N LYS A 278 7.64 -23.55 17.71
CA LYS A 278 8.02 -24.92 18.08
C LYS A 278 7.74 -25.23 19.55
N LYS A 279 8.13 -24.34 20.48
CA LYS A 279 7.86 -24.51 21.92
C LYS A 279 6.36 -24.56 22.24
N ALA A 280 5.54 -23.79 21.54
CA ALA A 280 4.10 -23.81 21.72
C ALA A 280 3.46 -25.11 21.21
N ALA A 281 3.97 -25.68 20.10
CA ALA A 281 3.53 -26.98 19.59
C ALA A 281 3.87 -28.12 20.55
N ALA A 282 5.12 -28.16 21.06
CA ALA A 282 5.58 -29.18 22.01
C ALA A 282 4.90 -29.14 23.39
N LYS A 283 4.21 -28.05 23.74
CA LYS A 283 3.40 -27.94 24.96
C LYS A 283 1.94 -28.38 24.77
N ALA A 284 1.52 -28.59 23.53
CA ALA A 284 0.15 -28.96 23.17
C ALA A 284 0.01 -30.47 22.88
N GLU A 285 1.14 -31.19 22.82
CA GLU A 285 1.26 -32.65 22.83
C GLU A 285 1.39 -33.14 24.29
#